data_AF-A0A950E4U7-F1
#
_entry.id   AF-A0A950E4U7-F1
#
_cell.length_a   1.000
_cell.length_b   1.000
_cell.length_c   1.000
_cell.angle_alpha   90.00
_cell.angle_beta   90.00
_cell.angle_gamma   90.00
#
_symmetry.space_group_name_H-M   'P 1'
#
loop_
_entity.id
_entity.type
_entity.pdbx_description
1 polymer ?
#
loop_
_entity_poly.entity_id
_entity_poly.type
_entity_poly.pdbx_seq_one_letter_code
_entity_poly.pdbx_strand_id
1 'polypeptide(L)'
;MEEPTLQPQPSAPAQASGDSLNEYRHLLPPSLAAQPQFQLQPRKDVRRTGGAVGIGAALIALALKFKGALLFLLNLKWIAIGLKLLASSGSLLASIWLWSLYFGWSFATGFVLLILVHELGHVAASRAYGMKVSLPMFIPLFGAFVTHEPAPNAKAQAIVSLAGPVVGGLGALACLAAGFATGAPYWYALASMMFLINLFNMIPFGIFDGGHIASAVGAMSDPAQRADRTQVIALSVIVAAALFVLWLIAGHAVHLPAAT
;
A
#
# COMPACT_ATOMS: atom_id res chain seq x y z
N MET A 1 64.67 -8.53 -40.56
CA MET A 1 64.79 -9.70 -41.46
C MET A 1 63.88 -10.76 -40.88
N GLU A 2 63.15 -11.47 -41.77
CA GLU A 2 62.29 -12.63 -41.47
C GLU A 2 60.97 -12.24 -40.77
N GLU A 3 59.77 -12.70 -41.15
CA GLU A 3 59.34 -13.96 -41.77
C GLU A 3 57.93 -13.74 -42.40
N PRO A 4 57.55 -14.37 -43.53
CA PRO A 4 56.27 -14.14 -44.20
C PRO A 4 55.16 -15.03 -43.63
N THR A 5 54.11 -14.43 -43.07
CA THR A 5 52.94 -15.16 -42.55
C THR A 5 51.91 -15.42 -43.66
N LEU A 6 51.73 -16.69 -44.01
CA LEU A 6 50.65 -17.21 -44.84
C LEU A 6 49.27 -16.87 -44.24
N GLN A 7 48.40 -16.22 -45.01
CA GLN A 7 46.96 -16.14 -44.72
C GLN A 7 46.19 -17.09 -45.65
N PRO A 8 45.23 -17.88 -45.13
CA PRO A 8 44.49 -18.84 -45.93
C PRO A 8 43.39 -18.20 -46.78
N GLN A 9 43.11 -18.85 -47.91
CA GLN A 9 42.08 -18.54 -48.91
C GLN A 9 40.69 -18.29 -48.28
N PRO A 10 39.94 -17.28 -48.76
CA PRO A 10 38.52 -17.19 -48.49
C PRO A 10 37.74 -18.12 -49.43
N SER A 11 37.04 -19.07 -48.82
CA SER A 11 36.02 -19.94 -49.43
C SER A 11 34.90 -19.13 -50.10
N ALA A 12 34.66 -19.40 -51.38
CA ALA A 12 33.43 -18.98 -52.09
C ALA A 12 32.23 -19.84 -51.63
N PRO A 13 30.99 -19.36 -51.80
CA PRO A 13 30.34 -19.65 -53.08
C PRO A 13 29.47 -18.52 -53.66
N ALA A 14 29.60 -18.41 -54.99
CA ALA A 14 28.58 -18.17 -56.01
C ALA A 14 27.40 -17.21 -55.72
N GLN A 15 27.42 -16.11 -56.47
CA GLN A 15 26.29 -15.23 -56.77
C GLN A 15 25.08 -16.04 -57.29
N ALA A 16 24.01 -16.13 -56.51
CA ALA A 16 22.72 -16.65 -56.97
C ALA A 16 21.94 -15.53 -57.67
N SER A 17 22.04 -15.51 -59.00
CA SER A 17 21.14 -14.76 -59.88
C SER A 17 19.71 -15.26 -59.71
N GLY A 18 18.77 -14.34 -59.46
CA GLY A 18 17.36 -14.61 -59.29
C GLY A 18 16.68 -15.00 -60.60
N ASP A 19 16.83 -16.25 -61.01
CA ASP A 19 15.82 -17.01 -61.76
C ASP A 19 16.04 -18.53 -61.51
N SER A 20 16.12 -18.87 -60.23
CA SER A 20 16.39 -20.22 -59.71
C SER A 20 15.34 -21.27 -60.12
N LEU A 21 14.23 -20.84 -60.70
CA LEU A 21 13.15 -21.71 -61.16
C LEU A 21 13.13 -21.90 -62.68
N ASN A 22 13.96 -21.16 -63.43
CA ASN A 22 14.07 -21.33 -64.87
C ASN A 22 14.76 -22.66 -65.24
N GLU A 23 15.69 -23.10 -64.39
CA GLU A 23 16.36 -24.39 -64.53
C GLU A 23 15.36 -25.55 -64.50
N TYR A 24 14.25 -25.45 -63.76
CA TYR A 24 13.24 -26.50 -63.66
C TYR A 24 12.09 -26.34 -64.68
N ARG A 25 12.13 -25.31 -65.54
CA ARG A 25 11.04 -25.01 -66.49
C ARG A 25 10.83 -26.12 -67.52
N HIS A 26 11.88 -26.87 -67.84
CA HIS A 26 11.85 -28.01 -68.75
C HIS A 26 11.19 -29.26 -68.15
N LEU A 27 10.98 -29.31 -66.84
CA LEU A 27 10.28 -30.40 -66.15
C LEU A 27 8.76 -30.22 -66.16
N LEU A 28 8.26 -29.04 -66.53
CA LEU A 28 6.82 -28.77 -66.60
C LEU A 28 6.22 -29.41 -67.86
N PRO A 29 5.07 -30.10 -67.75
CA PRO A 29 4.35 -30.59 -68.91
C PRO A 29 3.88 -29.41 -69.79
N PRO A 30 3.75 -29.57 -71.12
CA PRO A 30 3.42 -28.48 -72.04
C PRO A 30 2.15 -27.71 -71.69
N SER A 31 1.19 -28.35 -71.01
CA SER A 31 -0.06 -27.74 -70.55
C SER A 31 0.10 -26.68 -69.46
N LEU A 32 1.24 -26.65 -68.75
CA LEU A 32 1.53 -25.68 -67.69
C LEU A 32 2.57 -24.63 -68.09
N ALA A 33 3.26 -24.82 -69.22
CA ALA A 33 4.20 -23.85 -69.79
C ALA A 33 3.49 -22.65 -70.45
N ALA A 34 2.25 -22.85 -70.92
CA ALA A 34 1.42 -21.79 -71.47
C ALA A 34 0.58 -21.14 -70.35
N GLN A 35 0.92 -19.92 -69.93
CA GLN A 35 0.05 -19.16 -69.03
C GLN A 35 -1.09 -18.50 -69.81
N PRO A 36 -2.37 -18.77 -69.51
CA PRO A 36 -3.45 -17.98 -70.05
C PRO A 36 -3.38 -16.56 -69.47
N GLN A 37 -3.41 -15.53 -70.33
CA GLN A 37 -3.46 -14.14 -69.88
C GLN A 37 -4.79 -13.88 -69.18
N PHE A 38 -4.76 -13.85 -67.84
CA PHE A 38 -5.90 -13.50 -67.02
C PHE A 38 -6.17 -11.99 -67.13
N GLN A 39 -7.16 -11.60 -67.94
CA GLN A 39 -7.61 -10.20 -68.00
C GLN A 39 -8.48 -9.88 -66.78
N LEU A 40 -7.88 -9.18 -65.81
CA LEU A 40 -8.57 -8.64 -64.64
C LEU A 40 -9.52 -7.51 -65.08
N GLN A 41 -10.84 -7.71 -64.92
CA GLN A 41 -11.80 -6.62 -65.04
C GLN A 41 -11.65 -5.68 -63.82
N PRO A 42 -11.59 -4.34 -64.00
CA PRO A 42 -11.47 -3.41 -62.89
C PRO A 42 -12.75 -3.43 -62.05
N ARG A 43 -12.61 -3.84 -60.79
CA ARG A 43 -13.67 -3.84 -59.79
C ARG A 43 -14.09 -2.40 -59.52
N LYS A 44 -15.38 -2.07 -59.66
CA LYS A 44 -15.90 -0.75 -59.28
C LYS A 44 -15.63 -0.50 -57.79
N ASP A 45 -14.82 0.52 -57.50
CA ASP A 45 -14.47 0.92 -56.14
C ASP A 45 -15.68 1.53 -55.44
N VAL A 46 -16.42 0.69 -54.70
CA VAL A 46 -17.41 1.17 -53.74
C VAL A 46 -16.64 1.78 -52.57
N ARG A 47 -16.52 3.10 -52.58
CA ARG A 47 -15.92 3.88 -51.50
C ARG A 47 -16.63 3.54 -50.19
N ARG A 48 -15.92 2.82 -49.32
CA ARG A 48 -16.43 2.22 -48.08
C ARG A 48 -16.54 3.29 -46.96
N THR A 49 -17.19 4.41 -47.25
CA THR A 49 -17.33 5.54 -46.31
C THR A 49 -18.30 5.23 -45.16
N GLY A 50 -19.22 4.27 -45.33
CA GLY A 50 -20.22 3.92 -44.30
C GLY A 50 -19.68 3.16 -43.09
N GLY A 51 -18.59 2.40 -43.23
CA GLY A 51 -18.02 1.60 -42.13
C GLY A 51 -17.38 2.46 -41.04
N ALA A 52 -16.59 3.46 -41.44
CA ALA A 52 -15.96 4.39 -40.50
C ALA A 52 -16.97 5.28 -39.78
N VAL A 53 -18.01 5.74 -40.50
CA VAL A 53 -19.11 6.53 -39.93
C VAL A 53 -19.97 5.70 -38.97
N GLY A 54 -20.26 4.44 -39.30
CA GLY A 54 -21.01 3.53 -38.44
C GLY A 54 -20.28 3.17 -37.15
N ILE A 55 -18.98 2.89 -37.23
CA ILE A 55 -18.14 2.65 -36.05
C ILE A 55 -18.04 3.93 -35.21
N GLY A 56 -17.83 5.09 -35.83
CA GLY A 56 -17.80 6.38 -35.15
C GLY A 56 -19.11 6.68 -34.42
N ALA A 57 -20.26 6.49 -35.08
CA ALA A 57 -21.58 6.70 -34.49
C ALA A 57 -21.86 5.71 -33.34
N ALA A 58 -21.46 4.44 -33.46
CA ALA A 58 -21.61 3.45 -32.40
C ALA A 58 -20.75 3.79 -31.18
N LEU A 59 -19.49 4.22 -31.39
CA LEU A 59 -18.60 4.67 -30.31
C LEU A 59 -19.11 5.94 -29.63
N ILE A 60 -19.66 6.90 -30.39
CA ILE A 60 -20.28 8.11 -29.85
C ILE A 60 -21.55 7.76 -29.07
N ALA A 61 -22.43 6.90 -29.59
CA ALA A 61 -23.63 6.46 -28.90
C ALA A 61 -23.29 5.70 -27.60
N LEU A 62 -22.25 4.87 -27.62
CA LEU A 62 -21.73 4.20 -26.43
C LEU A 62 -21.18 5.22 -25.42
N ALA A 63 -20.35 6.16 -25.86
CA ALA A 63 -19.80 7.21 -25.01
C ALA A 63 -20.89 8.12 -24.43
N LEU A 64 -21.96 8.42 -25.18
CA LEU A 64 -23.11 9.19 -24.71
C LEU A 64 -23.96 8.38 -23.71
N LYS A 65 -24.20 7.09 -23.98
CA LYS A 65 -24.92 6.18 -23.09
C LYS A 65 -24.21 6.00 -21.73
N PHE A 66 -22.88 6.05 -21.74
CA PHE A 66 -22.05 5.97 -20.53
C PHE A 66 -21.46 7.31 -20.10
N LYS A 67 -21.89 8.46 -20.66
CA LYS A 67 -21.29 9.77 -20.35
C LYS A 67 -21.35 10.11 -18.86
N GLY A 68 -22.42 9.69 -18.18
CA GLY A 68 -22.56 9.81 -16.73
C GLY A 68 -21.56 8.94 -15.96
N ALA A 69 -21.37 7.67 -16.36
CA ALA A 69 -20.38 6.78 -15.76
C ALA A 69 -18.95 7.24 -16.06
N LEU A 70 -18.69 7.71 -17.28
CA LEU A 70 -17.40 8.23 -17.71
C LEU A 70 -17.05 9.53 -16.97
N LEU A 71 -18.00 10.47 -16.82
CA LEU A 71 -17.82 11.68 -16.03
C LEU A 71 -17.73 11.40 -14.52
N PHE A 72 -18.43 10.37 -14.03
CA PHE A 72 -18.31 9.91 -12.65
C PHE A 72 -16.94 9.29 -12.36
N LEU A 73 -16.42 8.43 -13.26
CA LEU A 73 -15.07 7.86 -13.18
C LEU A 73 -13.97 8.91 -13.40
N LEU A 74 -14.16 9.86 -14.33
CA LEU A 74 -13.22 10.96 -14.61
C LEU A 74 -13.33 12.11 -13.61
N ASN A 75 -14.27 12.07 -12.68
CA ASN A 75 -14.35 13.09 -11.65
C ASN A 75 -13.12 12.96 -10.75
N LEU A 76 -12.24 13.94 -10.88
CA LEU A 76 -10.95 14.00 -10.22
C LEU A 76 -11.05 13.82 -8.69
N LYS A 77 -12.18 14.17 -8.08
CA LYS A 77 -12.45 13.95 -6.65
C LYS A 77 -12.53 12.46 -6.29
N TRP A 78 -13.22 11.64 -7.09
CA TRP A 78 -13.32 10.20 -6.84
C TRP A 78 -11.99 9.49 -7.10
N ILE A 79 -11.26 9.92 -8.13
CA ILE A 79 -9.90 9.43 -8.40
C ILE A 79 -8.98 9.75 -7.21
N ALA A 80 -9.01 10.97 -6.68
CA ALA A 80 -8.20 11.36 -5.54
C ALA A 80 -8.55 10.58 -4.26
N ILE A 81 -9.83 10.33 -4.00
CA ILE A 81 -10.29 9.49 -2.88
C ILE A 81 -9.80 8.05 -3.08
N GLY A 82 -10.00 7.48 -4.27
CA GLY A 82 -9.57 6.14 -4.62
C GLY A 82 -8.06 5.95 -4.47
N LEU A 83 -7.26 6.93 -4.91
CA LEU A 83 -5.80 6.89 -4.78
C LEU A 83 -5.36 6.95 -3.31
N LYS A 84 -5.98 7.79 -2.48
CA LYS A 84 -5.70 7.86 -1.04
C LYS A 84 -6.05 6.55 -0.33
N LEU A 85 -7.19 5.96 -0.68
CA LEU A 85 -7.60 4.69 -0.12
C LEU A 85 -6.63 3.58 -0.51
N LEU A 86 -6.26 3.51 -1.80
CA LEU A 86 -5.30 2.54 -2.32
C LEU A 86 -3.92 2.71 -1.67
N ALA A 87 -3.46 3.95 -1.46
CA ALA A 87 -2.20 4.22 -0.78
C ALA A 87 -2.23 3.74 0.67
N SER A 88 -3.30 4.06 1.42
CA SER A 88 -3.48 3.62 2.81
C SER A 88 -3.58 2.10 2.91
N SER A 89 -4.51 1.47 2.18
CA SER A 89 -4.69 0.01 2.20
C SER A 89 -3.46 -0.72 1.64
N GLY A 90 -2.84 -0.19 0.59
CA GLY A 90 -1.62 -0.74 0.00
C GLY A 90 -0.45 -0.73 0.97
N SER A 91 -0.27 0.38 1.71
CA SER A 91 0.77 0.48 2.75
C SER A 91 0.54 -0.49 3.91
N LEU A 92 -0.71 -0.68 4.32
CA LEU A 92 -1.10 -1.66 5.34
C LEU A 92 -0.79 -3.09 4.87
N LEU A 93 -1.21 -3.46 3.66
CA LEU A 93 -0.96 -4.79 3.12
C LEU A 93 0.53 -5.06 2.90
N ALA A 94 1.30 -4.06 2.45
CA ALA A 94 2.75 -4.16 2.33
C ALA A 94 3.41 -4.38 3.69
N SER A 95 2.91 -3.73 4.74
CA SER A 95 3.39 -3.91 6.11
C SER A 95 3.09 -5.32 6.63
N ILE A 96 1.87 -5.84 6.41
CA ILE A 96 1.52 -7.23 6.76
C ILE A 96 2.45 -8.20 6.02
N TRP A 97 2.63 -8.01 4.72
CA TRP A 97 3.49 -8.87 3.91
C TRP A 97 4.93 -8.89 4.43
N LEU A 98 5.54 -7.73 4.68
CA LEU A 98 6.92 -7.69 5.18
C LEU A 98 7.06 -8.29 6.59
N TRP A 99 6.16 -7.98 7.53
CA TRP A 99 6.18 -8.58 8.86
C TRP A 99 5.94 -10.10 8.80
N SER A 100 5.16 -10.59 7.83
CA SER A 100 4.90 -12.02 7.65
C SER A 100 6.15 -12.81 7.28
N LEU A 101 7.14 -12.18 6.64
CA LEU A 101 8.42 -12.81 6.31
C LEU A 101 9.23 -13.18 7.56
N TYR A 102 9.01 -12.49 8.68
CA TYR A 102 9.74 -12.69 9.94
C TYR A 102 8.93 -13.46 10.98
N PHE A 103 7.62 -13.20 11.09
CA PHE A 103 6.77 -13.73 12.18
C PHE A 103 5.58 -14.57 11.70
N GLY A 104 5.45 -14.79 10.39
CA GLY A 104 4.32 -15.49 9.79
C GLY A 104 3.07 -14.63 9.64
N TRP A 105 2.17 -15.08 8.77
CA TRP A 105 0.99 -14.32 8.35
C TRP A 105 0.03 -13.98 9.49
N SER A 106 -0.21 -14.93 10.40
CA SER A 106 -1.17 -14.76 11.50
C SER A 106 -0.73 -13.69 12.50
N PHE A 107 0.54 -13.70 12.90
CA PHE A 107 1.08 -12.69 13.82
C PHE A 107 1.17 -11.33 13.13
N ALA A 108 1.73 -11.27 11.93
CA ALA A 108 1.86 -10.03 11.17
C ALA A 108 0.52 -9.31 10.97
N THR A 109 -0.54 -10.07 10.63
CA THR A 109 -1.88 -9.52 10.46
C THR A 109 -2.42 -8.94 11.76
N GLY A 110 -2.41 -9.73 12.86
CA GLY A 110 -2.89 -9.26 14.15
C GLY A 110 -2.11 -8.04 14.67
N PHE A 111 -0.79 -8.07 14.49
CA PHE A 111 0.11 -7.01 14.89
C PHE A 111 -0.13 -5.69 14.15
N VAL A 112 -0.20 -5.73 12.82
CA VAL A 112 -0.49 -4.54 12.01
C VAL A 112 -1.90 -4.00 12.28
N LEU A 113 -2.88 -4.86 12.53
CA LEU A 113 -4.23 -4.44 12.93
C LEU A 113 -4.25 -3.76 14.31
N LEU A 114 -3.40 -4.19 15.25
CA LEU A 114 -3.27 -3.52 16.54
C LEU A 114 -2.60 -2.14 16.41
N ILE A 115 -1.60 -1.99 15.53
CA ILE A 115 -1.05 -0.67 15.16
C ILE A 115 -2.15 0.19 14.54
N LEU A 116 -3.00 -0.37 13.66
CA LEU A 116 -4.15 0.36 13.12
C LEU A 116 -5.09 0.84 14.23
N VAL A 117 -5.38 -0.01 15.22
CA VAL A 117 -6.23 0.36 16.37
C VAL A 117 -5.62 1.54 17.16
N HIS A 118 -4.30 1.55 17.34
CA HIS A 118 -3.59 2.69 17.94
C HIS A 118 -3.79 3.99 17.12
N GLU A 119 -3.55 3.95 15.81
CA GLU A 119 -3.77 5.11 14.94
C GLU A 119 -5.22 5.60 14.96
N LEU A 120 -6.18 4.67 15.00
CA LEU A 120 -7.60 5.00 15.09
C LEU A 120 -7.93 5.73 16.41
N GLY A 121 -7.15 5.53 17.48
CA GLY A 121 -7.23 6.32 18.70
C GLY A 121 -6.94 7.80 18.46
N HIS A 122 -5.83 8.11 17.77
CA HIS A 122 -5.51 9.48 17.37
C HIS A 122 -6.59 10.07 16.45
N VAL A 123 -7.08 9.29 15.48
CA VAL A 123 -8.12 9.72 14.54
C VAL A 123 -9.42 10.05 15.29
N ALA A 124 -9.84 9.20 16.22
CA ALA A 124 -11.05 9.39 17.00
C ALA A 124 -10.97 10.65 17.85
N ALA A 125 -9.88 10.82 18.61
CA ALA A 125 -9.66 12.02 19.42
C ALA A 125 -9.58 13.29 18.58
N SER A 126 -8.87 13.22 17.45
CA SER A 126 -8.74 14.36 16.54
C SER A 126 -10.08 14.83 15.98
N ARG A 127 -10.92 13.87 15.56
CA ARG A 127 -12.28 14.16 15.08
C ARG A 127 -13.19 14.69 16.18
N ALA A 128 -13.02 14.22 17.42
CA ALA A 128 -13.77 14.74 18.58
C ALA A 128 -13.45 16.22 18.85
N TYR A 129 -12.25 16.68 18.52
CA TYR A 129 -11.87 18.10 18.54
C TYR A 129 -12.23 18.86 17.25
N GLY A 130 -12.95 18.24 16.31
CA GLY A 130 -13.37 18.87 15.06
C GLY A 130 -12.28 19.00 14.00
N MET A 131 -11.13 18.35 14.19
CA MET A 131 -10.02 18.43 13.23
C MET A 131 -10.25 17.51 12.03
N LYS A 132 -9.86 17.95 10.83
CA LYS A 132 -9.76 17.05 9.68
C LYS A 132 -8.53 16.16 9.83
N VAL A 133 -8.71 14.86 9.55
CA VAL A 133 -7.67 13.83 9.72
C VAL A 133 -7.53 13.02 8.45
N SER A 134 -6.29 12.67 8.08
CA SER A 134 -5.98 11.76 6.98
C SER A 134 -6.36 10.32 7.31
N LEU A 135 -6.29 9.45 6.30
CA LEU A 135 -6.27 8.01 6.55
C LEU A 135 -4.93 7.63 7.19
N PRO A 136 -4.89 6.56 8.00
CA PRO A 136 -3.64 5.98 8.49
C PRO A 136 -2.76 5.51 7.33
N MET A 137 -1.49 5.90 7.37
CA MET A 137 -0.47 5.48 6.41
C MET A 137 0.56 4.63 7.15
N PHE A 138 0.86 3.45 6.63
CA PHE A 138 1.85 2.57 7.24
C PHE A 138 3.21 2.77 6.58
N ILE A 139 4.24 2.83 7.41
CA ILE A 139 5.64 2.73 6.98
C ILE A 139 6.06 1.29 7.27
N PRO A 140 6.24 0.46 6.24
CA PRO A 140 6.53 -0.96 6.44
C PRO A 140 7.75 -1.15 7.34
N LEU A 141 7.66 -2.11 8.27
CA LEU A 141 8.66 -2.43 9.32
C LEU A 141 8.87 -1.38 10.41
N PHE A 142 8.32 -0.16 10.29
CA PHE A 142 8.49 0.90 11.29
C PHE A 142 7.23 1.15 12.10
N GLY A 143 6.08 1.36 11.46
CA GLY A 143 4.85 1.73 12.15
C GLY A 143 3.82 2.34 11.23
N ALA A 144 2.97 3.20 11.79
CA ALA A 144 2.00 3.98 11.04
C ALA A 144 2.00 5.42 11.53
N PHE A 145 1.32 6.28 10.77
CA PHE A 145 1.06 7.64 11.18
C PHE A 145 -0.24 8.15 10.57
N VAL A 146 -0.82 9.13 11.23
CA VAL A 146 -1.91 9.97 10.71
C VAL A 146 -1.49 11.43 10.72
N THR A 147 -2.05 12.20 9.79
CA THR A 147 -1.87 13.66 9.76
C THR A 147 -3.20 14.32 10.04
N HIS A 148 -3.19 15.41 10.79
CA HIS A 148 -4.38 16.17 11.12
C HIS A 148 -4.13 17.67 11.07
N GLU A 149 -5.20 18.45 10.98
CA GLU A 149 -5.16 19.91 11.13
C GLU A 149 -4.59 20.30 12.51
N PRO A 150 -4.00 21.50 12.69
CA PRO A 150 -3.45 21.92 13.97
C PRO A 150 -4.49 21.83 15.11
N ALA A 151 -4.05 21.32 16.27
CA ALA A 151 -4.90 21.23 17.45
C ALA A 151 -5.34 22.63 17.93
N PRO A 152 -6.59 22.78 18.41
CA PRO A 152 -7.13 24.07 18.83
C PRO A 152 -6.39 24.67 20.02
N ASN A 153 -5.76 23.84 20.86
CA ASN A 153 -4.91 24.25 21.96
C ASN A 153 -3.94 23.11 22.35
N ALA A 154 -2.95 23.44 23.19
CA ALA A 154 -1.96 22.48 23.66
C ALA A 154 -2.58 21.28 24.40
N LYS A 155 -3.65 21.49 25.18
CA LYS A 155 -4.31 20.39 25.90
C LYS A 155 -4.92 19.38 24.93
N ALA A 156 -5.58 19.86 23.88
CA ALA A 156 -6.13 19.03 22.81
C ALA A 156 -5.02 18.24 22.09
N GLN A 157 -3.87 18.87 21.80
CA GLN A 157 -2.73 18.16 21.23
C GLN A 157 -2.26 17.01 22.13
N ALA A 158 -2.07 17.29 23.43
CA ALA A 158 -1.65 16.25 24.37
C ALA A 158 -2.67 15.11 24.50
N ILE A 159 -3.97 15.43 24.52
CA ILE A 159 -5.03 14.41 24.60
C ILE A 159 -5.08 13.57 23.33
N VAL A 160 -4.93 14.18 22.15
CA VAL A 160 -4.87 13.46 20.88
C VAL A 160 -3.67 12.53 20.84
N SER A 161 -2.50 12.98 21.26
CA SER A 161 -1.30 12.12 21.36
C SER A 161 -1.46 11.02 22.40
N LEU A 162 -2.13 11.26 23.52
CA LEU A 162 -2.38 10.21 24.53
C LEU A 162 -3.42 9.17 24.06
N ALA A 163 -4.32 9.54 23.15
CA ALA A 163 -5.40 8.66 22.69
C ALA A 163 -4.89 7.41 21.96
N GLY A 164 -3.80 7.51 21.20
CA GLY A 164 -3.18 6.36 20.52
C GLY A 164 -2.74 5.29 21.51
N PRO A 165 -1.81 5.60 22.45
CA PRO A 165 -1.36 4.65 23.46
C PRO A 165 -2.48 4.07 24.31
N VAL A 166 -3.51 4.86 24.64
CA VAL A 166 -4.68 4.38 25.40
C VAL A 166 -5.50 3.37 24.58
N VAL A 167 -5.90 3.72 23.35
CA VAL A 167 -6.74 2.85 22.52
C VAL A 167 -5.97 1.62 22.03
N GLY A 168 -4.70 1.80 21.66
CA GLY A 168 -3.77 0.70 21.37
C GLY A 168 -3.58 -0.23 22.59
N GLY A 169 -3.50 0.35 23.79
CA GLY A 169 -3.42 -0.40 25.04
C GLY A 169 -4.69 -1.20 25.34
N LEU A 170 -5.87 -0.66 25.04
CA LEU A 170 -7.14 -1.40 25.12
C LEU A 170 -7.19 -2.56 24.11
N GLY A 171 -6.69 -2.37 22.89
CA GLY A 171 -6.54 -3.44 21.92
C GLY A 171 -5.61 -4.55 22.42
N ALA A 172 -4.46 -4.18 23.01
CA ALA A 172 -3.54 -5.11 23.64
C ALA A 172 -4.17 -5.85 24.82
N LEU A 173 -4.96 -5.15 25.65
CA LEU A 173 -5.69 -5.75 26.77
C LEU A 173 -6.74 -6.76 26.31
N ALA A 174 -7.43 -6.49 25.20
CA ALA A 174 -8.35 -7.45 24.59
C ALA A 174 -7.61 -8.73 24.15
N CYS A 175 -6.42 -8.59 23.54
CA CYS A 175 -5.58 -9.75 23.24
C CYS A 175 -5.12 -10.47 24.52
N LEU A 176 -4.72 -9.76 25.58
CA LEU A 176 -4.32 -10.39 26.83
C LEU A 176 -5.47 -11.19 27.46
N ALA A 177 -6.68 -10.63 27.46
CA ALA A 177 -7.88 -11.32 27.93
C ALA A 177 -8.20 -12.56 27.07
N ALA A 178 -8.08 -12.46 25.75
CA ALA A 178 -8.23 -13.60 24.85
C ALA A 178 -7.17 -14.69 25.11
N GLY A 179 -5.94 -14.29 25.45
CA GLY A 179 -4.88 -15.19 25.90
C GLY A 179 -5.30 -15.95 27.15
N PHE A 180 -5.76 -15.27 28.19
CA PHE A 180 -6.22 -15.93 29.42
C PHE A 180 -7.43 -16.84 29.20
N ALA A 181 -8.34 -16.48 28.29
CA ALA A 181 -9.52 -17.27 27.98
C ALA A 181 -9.21 -18.53 27.16
N THR A 182 -8.21 -18.48 26.27
CA THR A 182 -7.92 -19.57 25.31
C THR A 182 -6.66 -20.36 25.62
N GLY A 183 -5.77 -19.83 26.46
CA GLY A 183 -4.44 -20.38 26.71
C GLY A 183 -3.48 -20.30 25.52
N ALA A 184 -3.86 -19.68 24.39
CA ALA A 184 -3.06 -19.70 23.18
C ALA A 184 -1.91 -18.67 23.24
N PRO A 185 -0.63 -19.09 23.08
CA PRO A 185 0.54 -18.19 23.13
C PRO A 185 0.48 -17.01 22.15
N TYR A 186 -0.21 -17.21 21.02
CA TYR A 186 -0.45 -16.19 20.00
C TYR A 186 -0.98 -14.87 20.57
N TRP A 187 -2.00 -14.94 21.43
CA TRP A 187 -2.65 -13.75 21.98
C TRP A 187 -1.76 -13.01 22.97
N TYR A 188 -1.01 -13.75 23.80
CA TYR A 188 -0.05 -13.16 24.73
C TYR A 188 1.10 -12.47 23.98
N ALA A 189 1.57 -13.05 22.88
CA ALA A 189 2.61 -12.44 22.05
C ALA A 189 2.13 -11.13 21.43
N LEU A 190 0.91 -11.08 20.88
CA LEU A 190 0.31 -9.85 20.35
C LEU A 190 0.12 -8.79 21.43
N ALA A 191 -0.42 -9.18 22.58
CA ALA A 191 -0.63 -8.29 23.71
C ALA A 191 0.69 -7.69 24.20
N SER A 192 1.71 -8.53 24.43
CA SER A 192 3.04 -8.11 24.87
C SER A 192 3.66 -7.13 23.89
N MET A 193 3.70 -7.46 22.59
CA MET A 193 4.28 -6.56 21.59
C MET A 193 3.54 -5.23 21.51
N MET A 194 2.20 -5.25 21.58
CA MET A 194 1.42 -4.03 21.48
C MET A 194 1.54 -3.15 22.73
N PHE A 195 1.54 -3.73 23.94
CA PHE A 195 1.85 -2.95 25.16
C PHE A 195 3.24 -2.32 25.08
N LEU A 196 4.23 -3.05 24.58
CA LEU A 196 5.58 -2.54 24.39
C LEU A 196 5.62 -1.34 23.44
N ILE A 197 4.96 -1.42 22.29
CA ILE A 197 4.91 -0.31 21.32
C ILE A 197 4.20 0.91 21.87
N ASN A 198 3.06 0.73 22.52
CA ASN A 198 2.36 1.85 23.17
C ASN A 198 3.25 2.50 24.25
N LEU A 199 4.02 1.70 24.98
CA LEU A 199 4.97 2.21 25.98
C LEU A 199 6.13 2.97 25.33
N PHE A 200 6.70 2.46 24.23
CA PHE A 200 7.72 3.18 23.44
C PHE A 200 7.18 4.51 22.90
N ASN A 201 5.93 4.53 22.44
CA ASN A 201 5.27 5.76 22.02
C ASN A 201 5.07 6.76 23.17
N MET A 202 5.12 6.34 24.44
CA MET A 202 5.08 7.26 25.58
C MET A 202 6.45 7.88 25.94
N ILE A 203 7.52 7.55 25.22
CA ILE A 203 8.83 8.19 25.43
C ILE A 203 8.72 9.69 25.09
N PRO A 204 9.18 10.61 25.97
CA PRO A 204 9.05 12.05 25.78
C PRO A 204 10.10 12.61 24.81
N PHE A 205 10.16 12.08 23.58
CA PHE A 205 11.17 12.45 22.61
C PHE A 205 10.71 12.32 21.15
N GLY A 206 11.13 13.27 20.32
CA GLY A 206 11.06 13.16 18.86
C GLY A 206 9.64 12.96 18.31
N ILE A 207 9.49 11.92 17.48
CA ILE A 207 8.26 11.60 16.75
C ILE A 207 7.24 10.77 17.56
N PHE A 208 7.60 10.36 18.78
CA PHE A 208 6.72 9.56 19.62
C PHE A 208 5.59 10.42 20.20
N ASP A 209 4.47 9.78 20.56
CA ASP A 209 3.33 10.46 21.19
C ASP A 209 3.71 11.21 22.46
N GLY A 210 4.58 10.62 23.28
CA GLY A 210 5.14 11.22 24.48
C GLY A 210 5.94 12.49 24.16
N GLY A 211 6.61 12.55 23.00
CA GLY A 211 7.29 13.74 22.51
C GLY A 211 6.31 14.88 22.20
N HIS A 212 5.20 14.55 21.53
CA HIS A 212 4.12 15.51 21.28
C HIS A 212 3.42 15.97 22.56
N ILE A 213 3.19 15.06 23.52
CA ILE A 213 2.68 15.38 24.86
C ILE A 213 3.65 16.31 25.60
N ALA A 214 4.96 16.02 25.58
CA ALA A 214 5.98 16.83 26.24
C ALA A 214 6.05 18.24 25.63
N SER A 215 5.98 18.35 24.30
CA SER A 215 5.91 19.63 23.59
C SER A 215 4.66 20.43 23.98
N ALA A 216 3.50 19.77 24.02
CA ALA A 216 2.25 20.40 24.47
C ALA A 216 2.31 20.88 25.92
N VAL A 217 2.87 20.07 26.83
CA VAL A 217 3.10 20.42 28.24
C VAL A 217 4.03 21.64 28.36
N GLY A 218 5.09 21.69 27.56
CA GLY A 218 6.01 22.83 27.49
C GLY A 218 5.34 24.11 26.97
N ALA A 219 4.40 23.97 26.04
CA ALA A 219 3.63 25.10 25.51
C ALA A 219 2.59 25.65 26.51
N MET A 220 2.16 24.87 27.50
CA MET A 220 1.26 25.32 28.57
C MET A 220 2.01 26.12 29.64
N SER A 221 2.57 27.30 29.30
CA SER A 221 3.41 28.09 30.22
C SER A 221 2.61 29.01 31.16
N ASP A 222 1.39 29.38 30.81
CA ASP A 222 0.52 30.28 31.57
C ASP A 222 0.15 29.68 32.95
N PRO A 223 0.27 30.42 34.06
CA PRO A 223 -0.26 30.03 35.36
C PRO A 223 -1.72 29.55 35.36
N ALA A 224 -2.57 30.10 34.50
CA ALA A 224 -3.96 29.67 34.35
C ALA A 224 -4.10 28.23 33.84
N GLN A 225 -3.10 27.72 33.11
CA GLN A 225 -3.07 26.37 32.54
C GLN A 225 -2.40 25.34 33.45
N ARG A 226 -2.00 25.71 34.69
CA ARG A 226 -1.31 24.81 35.63
C ARG A 226 -2.08 23.52 35.90
N ALA A 227 -3.40 23.63 36.10
CA ALA A 227 -4.23 22.47 36.37
C ALA A 227 -4.26 21.50 35.18
N ASP A 228 -4.45 22.04 33.96
CA ASP A 228 -4.44 21.26 32.73
C ASP A 228 -3.10 20.57 32.49
N ARG A 229 -2.00 21.30 32.69
CA ARG A 229 -0.64 20.78 32.55
C ARG A 229 -0.38 19.64 33.53
N THR A 230 -0.72 19.82 34.81
CA THR A 230 -0.57 18.78 35.83
C THR A 230 -1.44 17.56 35.52
N GLN A 231 -2.68 17.77 35.07
CA GLN A 231 -3.57 16.68 34.68
C GLN A 231 -2.99 15.86 33.51
N VAL A 232 -2.49 16.52 32.46
CA VAL A 232 -1.89 15.84 31.31
C VAL A 232 -0.66 15.04 31.72
N ILE A 233 0.24 15.62 32.53
CA ILE A 233 1.43 14.92 33.03
C ILE A 233 1.00 13.69 33.85
N ALA A 234 0.08 13.85 34.81
CA ALA A 234 -0.38 12.76 35.66
C ALA A 234 -1.01 11.63 34.84
N LEU A 235 -1.90 11.95 33.89
CA LEU A 235 -2.51 10.96 33.00
C LEU A 235 -1.47 10.23 32.17
N SER A 236 -0.48 10.95 31.64
CA SER A 236 0.59 10.35 30.82
C SER A 236 1.43 9.38 31.64
N VAL A 237 1.79 9.74 32.88
CA VAL A 237 2.53 8.86 33.79
C VAL A 237 1.70 7.64 34.17
N ILE A 238 0.42 7.81 34.49
CA ILE A 238 -0.48 6.70 34.83
C ILE A 238 -0.62 5.73 33.66
N VAL A 239 -0.83 6.25 32.45
CA VAL A 239 -0.93 5.42 31.23
C VAL A 239 0.37 4.67 30.99
N ALA A 240 1.53 5.35 31.04
CA ALA A 240 2.82 4.68 30.85
C ALA A 240 3.08 3.60 31.92
N ALA A 241 2.77 3.88 33.19
CA ALA A 241 2.90 2.90 34.27
C ALA A 241 1.97 1.69 34.08
N ALA A 242 0.72 1.93 33.69
CA ALA A 242 -0.23 0.86 33.40
C ALA A 242 0.22 0.00 32.22
N LEU A 243 0.67 0.61 31.12
CA LEU A 243 1.22 -0.09 29.96
C LEU A 243 2.44 -0.92 30.33
N PHE A 244 3.35 -0.40 31.16
CA PHE A 244 4.52 -1.13 31.63
C PHE A 244 4.15 -2.34 32.49
N VAL A 245 3.24 -2.18 33.46
CA VAL A 245 2.76 -3.30 34.30
C VAL A 245 2.07 -4.37 33.45
N LEU A 246 1.19 -3.95 32.53
CA LEU A 246 0.50 -4.88 31.63
C LEU A 246 1.45 -5.58 30.66
N TRP A 247 2.50 -4.90 30.20
CA TRP A 247 3.56 -5.51 29.41
C TRP A 247 4.30 -6.60 30.19
N LEU A 248 4.65 -6.36 31.46
CA LEU A 248 5.28 -7.38 32.32
C LEU A 248 4.37 -8.60 32.50
N ILE A 249 3.07 -8.38 32.75
CA ILE A 249 2.08 -9.45 32.89
C ILE A 249 1.98 -10.25 31.58
N ALA A 250 1.81 -9.58 30.45
CA ALA A 250 1.71 -10.23 29.15
C ALA A 250 2.99 -11.00 28.79
N GLY A 251 4.17 -10.41 29.03
CA GLY A 251 5.46 -11.05 28.78
C GLY A 251 5.67 -12.30 29.62
N HIS A 252 5.29 -12.27 30.89
CA HIS A 252 5.32 -13.48 31.72
C HIS A 252 4.33 -14.55 31.25
N ALA A 253 3.13 -14.12 30.84
CA ALA A 253 2.07 -15.01 30.38
C ALA A 253 2.40 -15.79 29.09
N VAL A 254 3.31 -15.27 28.25
CA VAL A 254 3.78 -15.98 27.03
C VAL A 254 4.42 -17.35 27.37
N HIS A 255 4.99 -17.50 28.57
CA HIS A 255 5.65 -18.73 29.00
C HIS A 255 4.72 -19.73 29.71
N LEU A 256 3.43 -19.39 29.89
CA LEU A 256 2.49 -20.30 30.51
C LEU A 256 2.22 -21.50 29.58
N PRO A 257 2.20 -22.74 30.12
CA PRO A 257 1.84 -23.91 29.34
C PRO A 257 0.41 -23.77 28.81
N ALA A 258 0.17 -24.22 27.58
CA ALA A 258 -1.17 -24.24 27.01
C ALA A 258 -2.08 -25.06 27.94
N ALA A 259 -3.23 -24.49 28.32
CA ALA A 259 -4.24 -25.22 29.06
C ALA A 259 -4.71 -26.39 28.19
N THR A 260 -4.38 -27.61 28.60
CA THR A 260 -4.78 -28.88 27.99
C THR A 260 -6.24 -29.18 28.26
#